data_AF-A0A0P0DCC2-F1
#
_entry.id   AF-A0A0P0DCC2-F1
#
_cell.length_a   1.000
_cell.length_b   1.000
_cell.length_c   1.000
_cell.angle_alpha   90.00
_cell.angle_beta   90.00
_cell.angle_gamma   90.00
#
_symmetry.space_group_name_H-M   'P 1'
#
loop_
_entity.id
_entity.type
_entity.pdbx_description
1 polymer ?
#
loop_
_entity_poly.entity_id
_entity_poly.type
_entity_poly.pdbx_seq_one_letter_code
_entity_poly.pdbx_strand_id
1 'polypeptide(L)'
;MKKTHLILLVAISICFVTISYAQKGNYRISNSFGVTGGITTFDIVTDNFITKTSNGFVGGINAIVDIPVRWYNISFGMQLSESNLEILGRPELISTEEAFIEYKMFAAQVAMLLHVKVIPDYFTIDVGPMLQYNGSLELKDKNQEGYYIKNYVNLAAEAISNISQFNLNGAVGASLGIRNFKLKAQYIYGFTNILNKLEKEGLDTLGSNARFKGNQSMLVLGAIISF
;
A
#
# COMPACT_ATOMS: atom_id res chain seq x y z
N MET A 1 -15.94 -7.39 57.54
CA MET A 1 -16.05 -7.30 56.07
C MET A 1 -17.41 -7.83 55.59
N LYS A 2 -18.50 -7.04 55.64
CA LYS A 2 -19.88 -7.52 55.35
C LYS A 2 -20.58 -6.87 54.15
N LYS A 3 -19.96 -5.90 53.47
CA LYS A 3 -20.58 -5.15 52.36
C LYS A 3 -19.94 -5.41 50.98
N THR A 4 -18.91 -6.24 50.91
CA THR A 4 -18.20 -6.60 49.67
C THR A 4 -19.13 -7.26 48.64
N HIS A 5 -20.07 -8.10 49.07
CA HIS A 5 -21.05 -8.72 48.16
C HIS A 5 -22.02 -7.70 47.54
N LEU A 6 -22.40 -6.66 48.29
CA LEU A 6 -23.27 -5.58 47.78
C LEU A 6 -22.52 -4.70 46.77
N ILE A 7 -21.24 -4.42 47.02
CA ILE A 7 -20.38 -3.68 46.08
C ILE A 7 -20.19 -4.48 44.79
N LEU A 8 -19.98 -5.80 44.90
CA LEU A 8 -19.84 -6.70 43.76
C LEU A 8 -21.13 -6.74 42.92
N LEU A 9 -22.30 -6.82 43.56
CA LEU A 9 -23.61 -6.80 42.89
C LEU A 9 -23.83 -5.50 42.11
N VAL A 10 -23.49 -4.36 42.71
CA VAL A 10 -23.59 -3.04 42.06
C VAL A 10 -22.63 -2.95 40.87
N ALA A 11 -21.39 -3.43 41.01
CA ALA A 11 -20.43 -3.45 39.90
C ALA A 11 -20.92 -4.31 38.73
N ILE A 12 -21.47 -5.50 39.00
CA ILE A 12 -22.02 -6.41 37.98
C ILE A 12 -23.24 -5.77 37.30
N SER A 13 -24.08 -5.06 38.06
CA SER A 13 -25.26 -4.39 37.54
C SER A 13 -24.90 -3.20 36.65
N ILE A 14 -23.87 -2.43 36.99
CA ILE A 14 -23.36 -1.33 36.15
C ILE A 14 -22.79 -1.87 34.82
N CYS A 15 -22.13 -3.03 34.83
CA CYS A 15 -21.66 -3.67 33.59
C CYS A 15 -22.81 -4.09 32.67
N PHE A 16 -23.96 -4.51 33.21
CA PHE A 16 -25.15 -4.92 32.44
C PHE A 16 -26.07 -3.76 32.01
N VAL A 17 -25.99 -2.58 32.65
CA VAL A 17 -26.79 -1.39 32.31
C VAL A 17 -26.12 -0.54 31.22
N THR A 18 -25.09 -1.05 30.55
CA THR A 18 -24.73 -0.54 29.22
C THR A 18 -25.85 -0.94 28.26
N ILE A 19 -26.89 -0.10 28.22
CA ILE A 19 -27.94 -0.16 27.21
C ILE A 19 -27.21 -0.08 25.87
N SER A 20 -27.03 -1.23 25.25
CA SER A 20 -26.58 -1.31 23.87
C SER A 20 -27.70 -0.71 23.05
N TYR A 21 -27.65 0.61 22.84
CA TYR A 21 -28.31 1.26 21.72
C TYR A 21 -27.58 0.79 20.45
N ALA A 22 -27.69 -0.50 20.15
CA ALA A 22 -27.54 -0.99 18.80
C ALA A 22 -28.66 -0.31 18.03
N GLN A 23 -28.33 0.83 17.42
CA GLN A 23 -29.27 1.72 16.77
C GLN A 23 -30.06 0.93 15.73
N LYS A 24 -31.29 0.52 16.05
CA LYS A 24 -32.29 0.18 15.04
C LYS A 24 -32.77 1.49 14.43
N GLY A 25 -31.92 2.10 13.61
CA GLY A 25 -32.31 3.20 12.75
C GLY A 25 -33.09 2.66 11.55
N ASN A 26 -34.10 3.38 11.09
CA ASN A 26 -34.90 3.09 9.89
C ASN A 26 -34.09 3.14 8.57
N TYR A 27 -32.76 3.02 8.63
CA TYR A 27 -31.86 3.18 7.51
C TYR A 27 -31.20 1.84 7.21
N ARG A 28 -31.55 1.27 6.06
CA ARG A 28 -30.97 0.02 5.58
C ARG A 28 -29.53 0.30 5.16
N ILE A 29 -28.57 -0.01 6.03
CA ILE A 29 -27.15 -0.12 5.67
C ILE A 29 -27.05 -1.31 4.71
N SER A 30 -26.47 -1.10 3.54
CA SER A 30 -26.22 -2.16 2.57
C SER A 30 -24.73 -2.41 2.44
N ASN A 31 -24.36 -3.69 2.41
CA ASN A 31 -23.00 -4.11 2.08
C ASN A 31 -22.95 -4.47 0.61
N SER A 32 -21.93 -4.01 -0.09
CA SER A 32 -21.63 -4.43 -1.45
C SER A 32 -20.23 -5.01 -1.50
N PHE A 33 -20.01 -5.93 -2.42
CA PHE A 33 -18.69 -6.51 -2.67
C PHE A 33 -18.17 -5.98 -3.99
N GLY A 34 -16.97 -5.40 -3.99
CA GLY A 34 -16.30 -4.94 -5.19
C GLY A 34 -15.11 -5.81 -5.56
N VAL A 35 -14.96 -6.04 -6.85
CA VAL A 35 -13.76 -6.60 -7.45
C VAL A 35 -13.04 -5.46 -8.17
N THR A 36 -11.75 -5.29 -7.90
CA THR A 36 -10.91 -4.25 -8.48
C THR A 36 -9.90 -4.87 -9.42
N GLY A 37 -9.71 -4.28 -10.60
CA GLY A 37 -8.64 -4.62 -11.52
C GLY A 37 -8.08 -3.35 -12.16
N GLY A 38 -6.76 -3.29 -12.34
CA GLY A 38 -6.13 -2.09 -12.89
C GLY A 38 -4.65 -2.24 -13.17
N ILE A 39 -4.07 -1.14 -13.63
CA ILE A 39 -2.65 -0.96 -13.82
C ILE A 39 -2.08 -0.13 -12.67
N THR A 40 -0.81 -0.36 -12.36
CA THR A 40 -0.07 0.42 -11.38
C THR A 40 1.16 1.02 -12.00
N THR A 41 1.60 2.17 -11.50
CA THR A 41 2.89 2.74 -11.79
C THR A 41 3.60 2.92 -10.46
N PHE A 42 4.72 2.24 -10.28
CA PHE A 42 5.44 2.19 -9.00
C PHE A 42 6.79 2.89 -9.10
N ASP A 43 7.15 3.56 -8.02
CA ASP A 43 8.45 4.20 -7.83
C ASP A 43 8.90 4.14 -6.38
N ILE A 44 10.20 4.29 -6.17
CA ILE A 44 10.79 4.50 -4.85
C ILE A 44 11.39 5.91 -4.85
N VAL A 45 10.81 6.79 -4.05
CA VAL A 45 11.34 8.15 -3.85
C VAL A 45 12.56 8.06 -2.95
N THR A 46 13.75 8.16 -3.55
CA THR A 46 15.05 8.03 -2.88
C THR A 46 16.09 8.91 -3.54
N ASP A 47 17.06 9.40 -2.74
CA ASP A 47 18.26 10.07 -3.24
C ASP A 47 19.43 9.09 -3.45
N ASN A 48 19.27 7.82 -3.02
CA ASN A 48 20.33 6.82 -3.09
C ASN A 48 20.48 6.25 -4.50
N PHE A 49 19.36 6.02 -5.19
CA PHE A 49 19.31 5.36 -6.48
C PHE A 49 18.65 6.25 -7.54
N ILE A 50 19.10 6.13 -8.79
CA ILE A 50 18.41 6.73 -9.92
C ILE A 50 17.38 5.70 -10.40
N THR A 51 16.13 5.92 -10.02
CA THR A 51 15.00 5.05 -10.36
C THR A 51 14.23 5.58 -11.57
N LYS A 52 13.58 4.66 -12.29
CA LYS A 52 12.63 4.97 -13.33
C LYS A 52 11.35 4.15 -13.12
N THR A 53 10.22 4.85 -13.20
CA THR A 53 8.90 4.26 -13.00
C THR A 53 8.58 3.25 -14.10
N SER A 54 8.04 2.10 -13.73
CA SER A 54 7.53 1.11 -14.68
C SER A 54 6.12 0.65 -14.31
N ASN A 55 5.43 0.08 -15.29
CA ASN A 55 4.05 -0.32 -15.18
C ASN A 55 3.92 -1.72 -14.58
N GLY A 56 2.84 -1.92 -13.83
CA GLY A 56 2.45 -3.16 -13.19
C GLY A 56 0.95 -3.38 -13.28
N PHE A 57 0.46 -4.41 -12.59
CA PHE A 57 -0.96 -4.72 -12.49
C PHE A 57 -1.37 -4.85 -11.03
N VAL A 58 -2.65 -4.58 -10.77
CA VAL A 58 -3.29 -4.80 -9.46
C VAL A 58 -4.63 -5.47 -9.63
N GLY A 59 -4.90 -6.43 -8.75
CA GLY A 59 -6.18 -7.11 -8.64
C GLY A 59 -6.57 -7.25 -7.19
N GLY A 60 -7.83 -7.03 -6.85
CA GLY A 60 -8.25 -7.06 -5.45
C GLY A 60 -9.75 -7.20 -5.25
N ILE A 61 -10.13 -7.36 -3.99
CA ILE A 61 -11.49 -7.44 -3.53
C ILE A 61 -11.71 -6.46 -2.38
N ASN A 62 -12.87 -5.84 -2.31
CA ASN A 62 -13.25 -4.99 -1.19
C ASN A 62 -14.71 -5.22 -0.79
N ALA A 63 -14.99 -5.06 0.50
CA ALA A 63 -16.34 -4.96 1.02
C ALA A 63 -16.61 -3.49 1.33
N ILE A 64 -17.67 -2.95 0.78
CA ILE A 64 -18.07 -1.54 0.93
C ILE A 64 -19.35 -1.51 1.74
N VAL A 65 -19.31 -0.81 2.88
CA VAL A 65 -20.46 -0.48 3.70
C VAL A 65 -21.05 0.83 3.19
N ASP A 66 -22.19 0.75 2.53
CA ASP A 66 -22.94 1.93 2.08
C ASP A 66 -23.84 2.45 3.19
N ILE A 67 -23.67 3.73 3.51
CA ILE A 67 -24.39 4.44 4.55
C ILE A 67 -25.18 5.56 3.86
N PRO A 68 -26.45 5.34 3.48
CA PRO A 68 -27.19 6.25 2.61
C PRO A 68 -27.35 7.68 3.14
N VAL A 69 -27.45 7.84 4.47
CA VAL A 69 -27.69 9.15 5.11
C VAL A 69 -26.39 9.90 5.44
N ARG A 70 -25.23 9.24 5.33
CA ARG A 70 -23.95 9.87 5.64
C ARG A 70 -23.26 10.35 4.37
N TRP A 71 -22.47 11.41 4.54
CA TRP A 71 -21.60 11.97 3.52
C TRP A 71 -20.41 11.06 3.17
N TYR A 72 -20.32 9.87 3.77
CA TYR A 72 -19.22 8.93 3.54
C TYR A 72 -19.69 7.48 3.60
N ASN A 73 -18.95 6.62 2.89
CA ASN A 73 -18.96 5.17 3.02
C ASN A 73 -17.62 4.68 3.55
N ILE A 74 -17.56 3.43 4.01
CA ILE A 74 -16.32 2.80 4.46
C ILE A 74 -16.13 1.51 3.68
N SER A 75 -14.91 1.24 3.24
CA SER A 75 -14.55 -0.07 2.70
C SER A 75 -13.38 -0.69 3.43
N PHE A 76 -13.37 -2.02 3.39
CA PHE A 76 -12.25 -2.83 3.81
C PHE A 76 -11.94 -3.82 2.69
N GLY A 77 -10.70 -3.88 2.25
CA GLY A 77 -10.33 -4.70 1.11
C GLY A 77 -8.89 -5.16 1.12
N MET A 78 -8.62 -6.14 0.26
CA MET A 78 -7.30 -6.69 0.00
C MET A 78 -7.02 -6.62 -1.49
N GLN A 79 -5.82 -6.17 -1.86
CA GLN A 79 -5.34 -6.14 -3.24
C GLN A 79 -3.95 -6.74 -3.34
N LEU A 80 -3.71 -7.45 -4.43
CA LEU A 80 -2.43 -7.98 -4.83
C LEU A 80 -1.94 -7.15 -6.02
N SER A 81 -0.69 -6.74 -5.98
CA SER A 81 -0.07 -6.00 -7.06
C SER A 81 1.26 -6.61 -7.44
N GLU A 82 1.54 -6.62 -8.72
CA GLU A 82 2.87 -6.86 -9.26
C GLU A 82 3.32 -5.57 -9.92
N SER A 83 4.43 -5.02 -9.45
CA SER A 83 4.96 -3.74 -9.93
C SER A 83 6.41 -3.89 -10.37
N ASN A 84 6.79 -3.16 -11.41
CA ASN A 84 8.14 -3.16 -11.92
C ASN A 84 8.82 -1.83 -11.57
N LEU A 85 10.13 -1.88 -11.35
CA LEU A 85 10.98 -0.74 -11.06
C LEU A 85 12.28 -0.90 -11.85
N GLU A 86 12.73 0.17 -12.51
CA GLU A 86 14.03 0.19 -13.17
C GLU A 86 15.01 0.98 -12.30
N ILE A 87 16.19 0.41 -12.02
CA ILE A 87 17.27 1.08 -11.30
C ILE A 87 18.49 1.17 -12.22
N LEU A 88 19.09 2.36 -12.32
CA LEU A 88 20.24 2.58 -13.18
C LEU A 88 21.49 1.90 -12.61
N GLY A 89 22.14 1.08 -13.43
CA GLY A 89 23.38 0.38 -13.11
C GLY A 89 24.39 0.44 -14.24
N ARG A 90 25.51 -0.25 -14.03
CA ARG A 90 26.63 -0.40 -14.95
C ARG A 90 27.10 -1.86 -14.97
N PRO A 91 27.53 -2.40 -16.12
CA PRO A 91 27.93 -3.80 -16.24
C PRO A 91 29.25 -4.10 -15.52
N GLU A 92 30.17 -3.13 -15.43
CA GLU A 92 31.47 -3.30 -14.80
C GLU A 92 31.83 -2.10 -13.90
N LEU A 93 32.75 -2.30 -12.96
CA LEU A 93 33.18 -1.30 -11.97
C LEU A 93 33.76 -0.01 -12.59
N ILE A 94 34.36 -0.10 -13.78
CA ILE A 94 35.03 1.01 -14.50
C ILE A 94 34.35 1.27 -15.86
N SER A 95 33.10 0.81 -16.05
CA SER A 95 32.38 1.09 -17.30
C SER A 95 31.72 2.48 -17.27
N THR A 96 31.77 3.17 -18.41
CA THR A 96 30.97 4.38 -18.69
C THR A 96 29.61 4.07 -19.28
N GLU A 97 29.33 2.80 -19.58
CA GLU A 97 28.02 2.36 -20.08
C GLU A 97 27.02 2.24 -18.94
N GLU A 98 25.81 2.74 -19.18
CA GLU A 98 24.73 2.76 -18.22
C GLU A 98 23.56 1.95 -18.76
N ALA A 99 23.03 1.05 -17.92
CA ALA A 99 21.91 0.20 -18.27
C ALA A 99 20.89 0.22 -17.14
N PHE A 100 19.61 0.30 -17.49
CA PHE A 100 18.53 0.13 -16.52
C PHE A 100 18.38 -1.36 -16.20
N ILE A 101 18.48 -1.68 -14.92
CA ILE A 101 18.26 -3.01 -14.37
C ILE A 101 16.81 -3.06 -13.90
N GLU A 102 16.04 -3.99 -14.48
CA GLU A 102 14.62 -4.09 -14.19
C GLU A 102 14.36 -5.08 -13.05
N TYR A 103 13.71 -4.59 -12.00
CA TYR A 103 13.25 -5.35 -10.85
C TYR A 103 11.74 -5.49 -10.87
N LYS A 104 11.27 -6.61 -10.36
CA LYS A 104 9.86 -6.93 -10.15
C LYS A 104 9.60 -7.08 -8.66
N MET A 105 8.48 -6.53 -8.20
CA MET A 105 8.03 -6.59 -6.82
C MET A 105 6.58 -7.05 -6.77
N PHE A 106 6.35 -8.18 -6.10
CA PHE A 106 5.01 -8.58 -5.71
C PHE A 106 4.66 -7.99 -4.35
N ALA A 107 3.44 -7.49 -4.19
CA ALA A 107 2.96 -6.96 -2.91
C ALA A 107 1.51 -7.34 -2.65
N ALA A 108 1.23 -7.72 -1.40
CA ALA A 108 -0.11 -7.89 -0.88
C ALA A 108 -0.45 -6.71 0.02
N GLN A 109 -1.64 -6.14 -0.17
CA GLN A 109 -2.01 -4.90 0.49
C GLN A 109 -3.42 -5.02 1.08
N VAL A 110 -3.60 -4.55 2.30
CA VAL A 110 -4.89 -4.48 2.99
C VAL A 110 -5.19 -3.04 3.32
N ALA A 111 -6.35 -2.55 2.89
CA ALA A 111 -6.73 -1.15 3.03
C ALA A 111 -8.07 -1.01 3.75
N MET A 112 -8.15 0.02 4.59
CA MET A 112 -9.42 0.53 5.10
C MET A 112 -9.59 1.94 4.54
N LEU A 113 -10.59 2.15 3.70
CA LEU A 113 -10.77 3.42 2.99
C LEU A 113 -12.10 4.07 3.38
N LEU A 114 -12.03 5.36 3.67
CA LEU A 114 -13.18 6.24 3.77
C LEU A 114 -13.49 6.80 2.38
N HIS A 115 -14.72 6.62 1.93
CA HIS A 115 -15.20 7.11 0.63
C HIS A 115 -16.13 8.30 0.85
N VAL A 116 -15.60 9.51 0.75
CA VAL A 116 -16.34 10.77 0.88
C VAL A 116 -17.18 10.99 -0.36
N LYS A 117 -18.51 11.02 -0.21
CA LYS A 117 -19.47 11.26 -1.30
C LYS A 117 -19.49 12.74 -1.66
N VAL A 118 -18.86 13.11 -2.77
CA VAL A 118 -18.88 14.48 -3.28
C VAL A 118 -20.09 14.68 -4.17
N ILE A 119 -20.32 13.75 -5.11
CA ILE A 119 -21.57 13.64 -5.86
C ILE A 119 -22.16 12.28 -5.49
N PRO A 120 -23.32 12.24 -4.80
CA PRO A 120 -23.95 10.99 -4.38
C PRO A 120 -23.99 9.98 -5.52
N ASP A 121 -23.57 8.74 -5.25
CA ASP A 121 -23.55 7.60 -6.17
C ASP A 121 -22.62 7.68 -7.39
N TYR A 122 -22.14 8.88 -7.76
CA TYR A 122 -21.32 9.08 -8.95
C TYR A 122 -19.85 9.33 -8.65
N PHE A 123 -19.53 10.19 -7.68
CA PHE A 123 -18.16 10.64 -7.44
C PHE A 123 -17.80 10.61 -5.95
N THR A 124 -16.76 9.85 -5.62
CA THR A 124 -16.22 9.75 -4.26
C THR A 124 -14.73 10.09 -4.22
N ILE A 125 -14.31 10.68 -3.10
CA ILE A 125 -12.90 10.82 -2.75
C ILE A 125 -12.58 9.74 -1.72
N ASP A 126 -11.55 8.96 -2.00
CA ASP A 126 -11.19 7.78 -1.23
C ASP A 126 -9.92 8.08 -0.43
N VAL A 127 -9.96 7.95 0.88
CA VAL A 127 -8.80 8.21 1.74
C VAL A 127 -8.72 7.22 2.88
N GLY A 128 -7.53 6.71 3.19
CA GLY A 128 -7.38 5.87 4.36
C GLY A 128 -6.02 5.21 4.52
N PRO A 129 -5.79 4.57 5.67
CA PRO A 129 -4.57 3.82 5.93
C PRO A 129 -4.56 2.50 5.17
N MET A 130 -3.34 2.03 4.92
CA MET A 130 -3.09 0.85 4.15
C MET A 130 -1.85 0.12 4.63
N LEU A 131 -1.97 -1.17 4.89
CA LEU A 131 -0.88 -2.04 5.28
C LEU A 131 -0.44 -2.84 4.07
N GLN A 132 0.87 -2.87 3.83
CA GLN A 132 1.44 -3.53 2.68
C GLN A 132 2.54 -4.50 3.11
N TYR A 133 2.48 -5.70 2.54
CA TYR A 133 3.49 -6.72 2.62
C TYR A 133 4.12 -6.92 1.24
N ASN A 134 5.40 -6.56 1.11
CA ASN A 134 6.20 -6.70 -0.09
C ASN A 134 6.95 -8.03 -0.07
N GLY A 135 7.03 -8.67 -1.22
CA GLY A 135 8.05 -9.65 -1.53
C GLY A 135 9.42 -8.99 -1.72
N SER A 136 10.43 -9.81 -1.95
CA SER A 136 11.76 -9.33 -2.36
C SER A 136 11.69 -8.72 -3.75
N LEU A 137 12.64 -7.84 -4.08
CA LEU A 137 12.85 -7.38 -5.45
C LEU A 137 13.52 -8.49 -6.26
N GLU A 138 12.83 -8.98 -7.28
CA GLU A 138 13.31 -10.02 -8.19
C GLU A 138 13.88 -9.37 -9.44
N LEU A 139 15.10 -9.75 -9.84
CA LEU A 139 15.68 -9.32 -11.12
C LEU A 139 14.94 -10.00 -12.27
N LYS A 140 14.50 -9.21 -13.26
CA LYS A 140 13.87 -9.79 -14.46
C LYS A 140 14.89 -10.49 -15.37
N ASP A 141 16.09 -9.94 -15.48
CA ASP A 141 17.19 -10.55 -16.24
C ASP A 141 18.30 -11.00 -15.28
N LYS A 142 18.52 -12.31 -15.23
CA LYS A 142 19.59 -12.91 -14.40
C LYS A 142 20.99 -12.53 -14.87
N ASN A 143 21.15 -12.16 -16.14
CA ASN A 143 22.44 -11.72 -16.66
C ASN A 143 22.87 -10.37 -16.06
N GLN A 144 21.94 -9.64 -15.43
CA GLN A 144 22.19 -8.35 -14.77
C GLN A 144 22.48 -8.49 -13.27
N GLU A 145 22.51 -9.71 -12.71
CA GLU A 145 22.80 -9.96 -11.28
C GLU A 145 24.16 -9.40 -10.85
N GLY A 146 25.18 -9.55 -11.70
CA GLY A 146 26.53 -9.06 -11.47
C GLY A 146 26.75 -7.57 -11.75
N TYR A 147 25.70 -6.83 -12.15
CA TYR A 147 25.84 -5.42 -12.47
C TYR A 147 26.00 -4.61 -11.17
N TYR A 148 26.71 -3.50 -11.28
CA TYR A 148 26.91 -2.57 -10.18
C TYR A 148 25.91 -1.44 -10.26
N ILE A 149 25.38 -1.03 -9.13
CA ILE A 149 24.38 0.02 -9.05
C ILE A 149 25.08 1.37 -9.16
N LYS A 150 24.58 2.20 -10.07
CA LYS A 150 25.15 3.53 -10.29
C LYS A 150 24.99 4.34 -9.00
N ASN A 151 25.92 5.26 -8.75
CA ASN A 151 26.07 6.04 -7.50
C ASN A 151 26.86 5.31 -6.40
N TYR A 152 27.12 4.01 -6.52
CA TYR A 152 27.93 3.25 -5.57
C TYR A 152 29.12 2.57 -6.27
N VAL A 153 30.24 2.45 -5.56
CA VAL A 153 31.45 1.86 -6.13
C VAL A 153 31.27 0.35 -6.30
N ASN A 154 30.86 -0.36 -5.23
CA ASN A 154 30.87 -1.82 -5.16
C ASN A 154 29.52 -2.42 -4.70
N LEU A 155 28.40 -1.76 -5.04
CA LEU A 155 27.07 -2.27 -4.71
C LEU A 155 26.53 -3.11 -5.87
N ALA A 156 26.42 -4.42 -5.68
CA ALA A 156 25.86 -5.33 -6.68
C ALA A 156 24.33 -5.22 -6.76
N ALA A 157 23.78 -5.48 -7.95
CA ALA A 157 22.34 -5.45 -8.21
C ALA A 157 21.56 -6.49 -7.39
N GLU A 158 22.13 -7.69 -7.19
CA GLU A 158 21.53 -8.74 -6.37
C GLU A 158 21.39 -8.32 -4.89
N ALA A 159 22.33 -7.52 -4.39
CA ALA A 159 22.32 -7.06 -2.99
C ALA A 159 21.14 -6.13 -2.67
N ILE A 160 20.49 -5.52 -3.67
CA ILE A 160 19.31 -4.67 -3.50
C ILE A 160 18.01 -5.48 -3.40
N SER A 161 18.05 -6.80 -3.63
CA SER A 161 16.87 -7.67 -3.63
C SER A 161 16.09 -7.66 -2.30
N ASN A 162 16.78 -7.56 -1.16
CA ASN A 162 16.15 -7.68 0.16
C ASN A 162 15.62 -6.36 0.71
N ILE A 163 14.37 -6.04 0.35
CA ILE A 163 13.66 -4.87 0.85
C ILE A 163 12.82 -5.16 2.10
N SER A 164 12.38 -4.08 2.78
CA SER A 164 11.44 -4.19 3.89
C SER A 164 10.13 -4.80 3.41
N GLN A 165 9.77 -5.93 4.01
CA GLN A 165 8.54 -6.65 3.72
C GLN A 165 7.34 -5.88 4.22
N PHE A 166 7.36 -5.38 5.46
CA PHE A 166 6.22 -4.67 6.01
C PHE A 166 6.35 -3.16 5.80
N ASN A 167 5.27 -2.53 5.31
CA ASN A 167 5.20 -1.09 5.10
C ASN A 167 3.82 -0.53 5.48
N LEU A 168 3.83 0.67 6.06
CA LEU A 168 2.63 1.43 6.39
C LEU A 168 2.47 2.55 5.37
N ASN A 169 1.32 2.56 4.70
CA ASN A 169 1.00 3.45 3.60
C ASN A 169 -0.26 4.26 3.89
N GLY A 170 -0.35 5.41 3.23
CA GLY A 170 -1.57 6.19 3.11
C GLY A 170 -2.05 6.15 1.68
N ALA A 171 -3.34 5.95 1.49
CA ALA A 171 -3.97 5.95 0.19
C ALA A 171 -4.89 7.17 0.06
N VAL A 172 -4.81 7.89 -1.05
CA VAL A 172 -5.69 8.99 -1.41
C VAL A 172 -6.06 8.88 -2.89
N GLY A 173 -7.33 9.01 -3.22
CA GLY A 173 -7.80 8.79 -4.58
C GLY A 173 -9.18 9.33 -4.83
N ALA A 174 -9.67 9.09 -6.02
CA ALA A 174 -11.02 9.38 -6.41
C ALA A 174 -11.59 8.23 -7.23
N SER A 175 -12.89 8.01 -7.05
CA SER A 175 -13.65 7.03 -7.82
C SER A 175 -14.84 7.71 -8.48
N LEU A 176 -15.01 7.48 -9.78
CA LEU A 176 -16.10 8.01 -10.61
C LEU A 176 -16.83 6.85 -11.29
N GLY A 177 -18.14 6.76 -11.17
CA GLY A 177 -18.87 5.68 -11.82
C GLY A 177 -20.38 5.79 -11.77
N ILE A 178 -21.04 4.73 -12.23
CA ILE A 178 -22.50 4.63 -12.28
C ILE A 178 -22.87 3.24 -11.79
N ARG A 179 -23.73 3.16 -10.78
CA ARG A 179 -24.25 1.90 -10.23
C ARG A 179 -23.12 0.94 -9.83
N ASN A 180 -23.00 -0.18 -10.53
CA ASN A 180 -22.10 -1.28 -10.25
C ASN A 180 -20.71 -1.11 -10.87
N PHE A 181 -20.47 -0.08 -11.68
CA PHE A 181 -19.17 0.13 -12.34
C PHE A 181 -18.58 1.48 -11.95
N LYS A 182 -17.35 1.48 -11.43
CA LYS A 182 -16.61 2.69 -11.05
C LYS A 182 -15.19 2.65 -11.58
N LEU A 183 -14.73 3.74 -12.17
CA LEU A 183 -13.32 4.00 -12.42
C LEU A 183 -12.68 4.54 -11.15
N LYS A 184 -11.48 4.08 -10.84
CA LYS A 184 -10.72 4.44 -9.65
C LYS A 184 -9.33 4.93 -10.06
N ALA A 185 -8.97 6.11 -9.58
CA ALA A 185 -7.61 6.63 -9.62
C ALA A 185 -7.14 6.87 -8.19
N GLN A 186 -6.06 6.20 -7.77
CA GLN A 186 -5.56 6.27 -6.40
C GLN A 186 -4.05 6.44 -6.37
N TYR A 187 -3.59 7.33 -5.51
CA TYR A 187 -2.20 7.50 -5.14
C TYR A 187 -1.95 6.90 -3.76
N ILE A 188 -0.95 6.05 -3.66
CA ILE A 188 -0.53 5.37 -2.43
C ILE A 188 0.89 5.83 -2.13
N TYR A 189 1.09 6.36 -0.93
CA TYR A 189 2.38 6.81 -0.46
C TYR A 189 2.80 6.07 0.80
N GLY A 190 4.03 5.61 0.86
CA GLY A 190 4.58 4.91 2.02
C GLY A 190 5.23 5.85 3.01
N PHE A 191 4.84 5.71 4.27
CA PHE A 191 5.43 6.46 5.37
C PHE A 191 6.67 5.75 5.96
N THR A 192 6.85 4.48 5.65
CA THR A 192 7.98 3.66 6.10
C THR A 192 9.08 3.58 5.05
N ASN A 193 10.33 3.49 5.54
CA ASN A 193 11.49 3.30 4.70
C ASN A 193 11.54 1.86 4.14
N ILE A 194 11.26 1.70 2.84
CA ILE A 194 11.27 0.40 2.15
C ILE A 194 12.69 -0.18 2.05
N LEU A 195 13.72 0.66 2.07
CA LEU A 195 15.13 0.29 1.94
C LEU A 195 15.82 0.01 3.28
N ASN A 196 15.09 0.10 4.40
CA ASN A 196 15.63 -0.04 5.75
C ASN A 196 16.34 -1.40 6.02
N LYS A 197 15.98 -2.46 5.28
CA LYS A 197 16.68 -3.74 5.41
C LYS A 197 18.09 -3.71 4.81
N LEU A 198 18.26 -3.03 3.68
CA LEU A 198 19.56 -2.87 3.02
C LEU A 198 20.56 -2.11 3.92
N GLU A 199 20.06 -1.17 4.74
CA GLU A 199 20.87 -0.49 5.76
C GLU A 199 21.41 -1.46 6.83
N LYS A 200 20.62 -2.47 7.21
CA LYS A 200 20.99 -3.43 8.25
C LYS A 200 21.96 -4.51 7.78
N GLU A 201 22.05 -4.72 6.47
CA GLU A 201 22.95 -5.71 5.88
C GLU A 201 24.40 -5.23 5.78
N GLY A 202 24.68 -3.96 6.13
CA GLY A 202 26.05 -3.45 6.18
C GLY A 202 26.72 -3.39 4.81
N LEU A 203 25.94 -3.12 3.77
CA LEU A 203 26.40 -3.04 2.38
C LEU A 203 27.44 -1.93 2.21
N ASP A 204 28.36 -2.14 1.26
CA ASP A 204 29.39 -1.16 0.94
C ASP A 204 28.75 0.10 0.31
N THR A 205 28.76 1.19 1.08
CA THR A 205 28.18 2.48 0.70
C THR A 205 29.22 3.46 0.14
N LEU A 206 30.46 3.00 -0.10
CA LEU A 206 31.51 3.83 -0.69
C LEU A 206 31.03 4.43 -2.03
N GLY A 207 31.09 5.76 -2.13
CA GLY A 207 30.69 6.52 -3.32
C GLY A 207 29.42 7.36 -3.17
N SER A 208 28.54 7.08 -2.20
CA SER A 208 27.31 7.86 -1.98
C SER A 208 26.84 7.82 -0.51
N ASN A 209 25.60 8.20 -0.24
CA ASN A 209 25.01 8.27 1.09
C ASN A 209 25.10 6.94 1.84
N ALA A 210 25.65 7.00 3.06
CA ALA A 210 25.83 5.85 3.94
C ALA A 210 24.53 5.27 4.53
N ARG A 211 23.38 5.94 4.31
CA ARG A 211 22.06 5.49 4.78
C ARG A 211 21.13 5.32 3.60
N PHE A 212 20.54 4.13 3.46
CA PHE A 212 19.52 3.85 2.45
C PHE A 212 18.16 4.34 2.93
N LYS A 213 17.60 5.36 2.25
CA LYS A 213 16.26 5.89 2.52
C LYS A 213 15.45 5.90 1.25
N GLY A 214 14.31 5.23 1.27
CA GLY A 214 13.37 5.25 0.17
C GLY A 214 11.94 5.09 0.66
N ASN A 215 11.05 5.94 0.18
CA ASN A 215 9.62 5.82 0.45
C ASN A 215 8.93 5.36 -0.82
N GLN A 216 7.99 4.43 -0.70
CA GLN A 216 7.23 3.96 -1.86
C GLN A 216 6.23 5.01 -2.34
N SER A 217 6.08 5.09 -3.65
CA SER A 217 5.10 5.92 -4.34
C SER A 217 4.45 5.06 -5.42
N MET A 218 3.13 4.90 -5.35
CA MET A 218 2.39 4.07 -6.31
C MET A 218 1.15 4.81 -6.78
N LEU A 219 0.98 4.88 -8.10
CA LEU A 219 -0.26 5.29 -8.75
C LEU A 219 -1.01 4.04 -9.21
N VAL A 220 -2.33 4.05 -8.99
CA VAL A 220 -3.24 2.98 -9.37
C VAL A 220 -4.33 3.58 -10.23
N LEU A 221 -4.49 3.03 -11.44
CA LEU A 221 -5.59 3.34 -12.34
C LEU A 221 -6.32 2.04 -12.64
N GLY A 222 -7.60 1.96 -12.26
CA GLY A 222 -8.36 0.73 -12.41
C GLY A 222 -9.86 0.95 -12.45
N ALA A 223 -10.57 -0.16 -12.47
CA ALA A 223 -12.02 -0.20 -12.37
C ALA A 223 -12.43 -1.11 -11.21
N ILE A 224 -13.58 -0.79 -10.63
CA ILE A 224 -14.27 -1.55 -9.60
C ILE A 224 -15.61 -1.98 -10.16
N ILE A 225 -15.89 -3.27 -10.07
CA ILE A 225 -17.21 -3.84 -10.32
C ILE A 225 -17.81 -4.26 -8.98
N SER A 226 -18.92 -3.64 -8.58
CA SER A 226 -19.61 -3.91 -7.32
C SER A 226 -20.85 -4.79 -7.52
N PHE A 227 -21.14 -5.66 -6.56
CA PHE A 227 -22.28 -6.58 -6.51
C PHE A 227 -23.09 -6.38 -5.23
#